data_AF-A0A7L2UP21-F1
#
_entry.id   AF-A0A7L2UP21-F1
#
_cell.length_a   1.000
_cell.length_b   1.000
_cell.length_c   1.000
_cell.angle_alpha   90.00
_cell.angle_beta   90.00
_cell.angle_gamma   90.00
#
_symmetry.space_group_name_H-M   'P 1'
#
loop_
_entity.id
_entity.type
_entity.pdbx_description
1 polymer ?
#
loop_
_entity_poly.entity_id
_entity_poly.type
_entity_poly.pdbx_seq_one_letter_code
_entity_poly.pdbx_strand_id
1 'polypeptide(L)'
;SGRTQFKVVIKALSPKEVTRIYTPRPLDRNDGTFLMRYRMYGSVRKGLKIEILYGDQHVAQSPYILKGPVYHEYCDCPEEDPEIWQNVMSCPFQEAQITKDFISFPTIDLQRMLKEIPTKFSQTRGAIVHYTILDNHIYRRSLGKYTDFKMFSDEMFLSLARKVSFYLNVGDWPVEYRKANDTPGPIPVISWCGSMDSRDVVLPTYDVTHSTLETLRGVTNDLLSIQGNTG
;
A
#
# COMPACT_ATOMS: atom_id res chain seq x y z
N SER A 1 2.34 -15.50 37.22
CA SER A 1 1.48 -16.41 36.43
C SER A 1 1.36 -15.83 35.03
N GLY A 2 2.31 -16.06 34.12
CA GLY A 2 2.30 -17.23 33.25
C GLY A 2 1.59 -16.92 31.92
N ARG A 3 1.95 -15.82 31.23
CA ARG A 3 1.41 -15.51 29.88
C ARG A 3 2.00 -16.49 28.86
N THR A 4 1.50 -17.73 28.82
CA THR A 4 1.71 -18.65 27.71
C THR A 4 0.97 -18.09 26.50
N GLN A 5 1.68 -17.29 25.70
CA GLN A 5 1.17 -16.74 24.44
C GLN A 5 1.35 -17.74 23.30
N PHE A 6 0.52 -17.60 22.26
CA PHE A 6 0.70 -18.34 21.02
C PHE A 6 2.09 -18.10 20.44
N LYS A 7 2.73 -19.18 19.96
CA LYS A 7 3.97 -19.13 19.20
C LYS A 7 3.65 -19.39 17.75
N VAL A 8 4.04 -18.46 16.87
CA VAL A 8 3.88 -18.63 15.43
C VAL A 8 5.26 -18.83 14.80
N VAL A 9 5.38 -19.88 13.99
CA VAL A 9 6.60 -20.20 13.25
C VAL A 9 6.26 -20.28 11.78
N ILE A 10 6.95 -19.51 10.95
CA ILE A 10 6.75 -19.50 9.50
C ILE A 10 8.02 -19.97 8.82
N LYS A 11 7.89 -20.95 7.93
CA LYS A 11 9.00 -21.57 7.18
C LYS A 11 8.62 -21.74 5.71
N ALA A 12 9.62 -21.89 4.85
CA ALA A 12 9.40 -22.40 3.51
C ALA A 12 8.75 -23.79 3.55
N LEU A 13 7.81 -24.04 2.65
CA LEU A 13 7.14 -25.34 2.55
C LEU A 13 8.11 -26.44 2.06
N SER A 14 8.99 -26.07 1.13
CA SER A 14 10.03 -26.95 0.63
C SER A 14 11.28 -26.86 1.50
N PRO A 15 11.81 -27.96 2.05
CA PRO A 15 13.05 -27.94 2.83
C PRO A 15 14.28 -27.60 2.00
N LYS A 16 14.18 -27.61 0.66
CA LYS A 16 15.24 -27.16 -0.26
C LYS A 16 15.33 -25.64 -0.39
N GLU A 17 14.28 -24.93 0.01
CA GLU A 17 14.24 -23.46 -0.03
C GLU A 17 14.58 -22.92 1.34
N VAL A 18 15.68 -22.16 1.45
CA VAL A 18 16.08 -21.50 2.70
C VAL A 18 15.88 -20.01 2.53
N THR A 19 14.97 -19.44 3.31
CA THR A 19 14.76 -18.00 3.39
C THR A 19 14.68 -17.58 4.86
N ARG A 20 15.22 -16.40 5.17
CA ARG A 20 15.06 -15.79 6.49
C ARG A 20 13.67 -15.17 6.55
N ILE A 21 12.90 -15.58 7.54
CA ILE A 21 11.58 -15.00 7.84
C ILE A 21 11.63 -14.52 9.28
N TYR A 22 11.44 -13.22 9.48
CA TYR A 22 11.30 -12.64 10.81
C TYR A 22 9.85 -12.70 11.25
N THR A 23 9.62 -13.42 12.35
CA THR A 23 8.30 -13.66 12.95
C THR A 23 8.33 -13.20 14.41
N PRO A 24 7.99 -11.93 14.71
CA PRO A 24 7.83 -11.46 16.08
C PRO A 24 6.70 -12.23 16.80
N ARG A 25 6.60 -12.03 18.11
CA ARG A 25 5.48 -12.58 18.88
C ARG A 25 4.15 -11.98 18.39
N PRO A 26 3.06 -12.76 18.38
CA PRO A 26 1.73 -12.24 18.12
C PRO A 26 1.39 -11.09 19.08
N LEU A 27 0.76 -10.05 18.56
CA LEU A 27 0.24 -8.95 19.34
C LEU A 27 -1.15 -9.31 19.86
N ASP A 28 -1.33 -9.24 21.17
CA ASP A 28 -2.64 -9.42 21.81
C ASP A 28 -3.43 -8.12 21.68
N ARG A 29 -4.64 -8.18 21.09
CA ARG A 29 -5.52 -7.03 20.93
C ARG A 29 -6.45 -6.81 22.14
N ASN A 30 -6.36 -7.67 23.16
CA ASN A 30 -7.19 -7.67 24.38
C ASN A 30 -8.70 -7.83 24.12
N ASP A 31 -9.10 -8.22 22.91
CA ASP A 31 -10.48 -8.51 22.49
C ASP A 31 -10.69 -10.01 22.21
N GLY A 32 -9.72 -10.85 22.57
CA GLY A 32 -9.68 -12.27 22.24
C GLY A 32 -9.06 -12.59 20.87
N THR A 33 -8.64 -11.58 20.11
CA THR A 33 -7.92 -11.75 18.84
C THR A 33 -6.43 -11.43 18.96
N PHE A 34 -5.64 -12.03 18.07
CA PHE A 34 -4.20 -11.82 17.99
C PHE A 34 -3.82 -11.38 16.59
N LEU A 35 -2.97 -10.36 16.49
CA LEU A 35 -2.41 -9.89 15.22
C LEU A 35 -1.02 -10.48 15.01
N MET A 36 -0.85 -11.22 13.92
CA MET A 36 0.45 -11.77 13.51
C MET A 36 1.03 -10.96 12.36
N ARG A 37 2.29 -10.53 12.50
CA ARG A 37 3.07 -9.84 11.46
C ARG A 37 4.31 -10.67 11.15
N TYR A 38 4.76 -10.69 9.90
CA TYR A 38 6.01 -11.33 9.53
C TYR A 38 6.68 -10.57 8.39
N ARG A 39 8.01 -10.72 8.27
CA ARG A 39 8.79 -10.16 7.16
C ARG A 39 9.68 -11.22 6.53
N MET A 40 9.57 -11.37 5.22
CA MET A 40 10.45 -12.24 4.44
C MET A 40 11.65 -11.44 3.91
N TYR A 41 12.84 -12.05 3.93
CA TYR A 41 14.06 -11.49 3.33
C TYR A 41 14.48 -12.21 2.05
N GLY A 42 13.63 -13.12 1.54
CA GLY A 42 13.82 -13.84 0.30
C GLY A 42 12.55 -14.59 -0.09
N SER A 43 12.30 -14.72 -1.39
CA SER A 43 11.09 -15.36 -1.94
C SER A 43 11.18 -16.88 -1.87
N VAL A 44 10.03 -17.54 -1.82
CA VAL A 44 9.90 -19.01 -1.95
C VAL A 44 8.97 -19.34 -3.11
N ARG A 45 9.20 -20.44 -3.81
CA ARG A 45 8.41 -20.84 -4.98
C ARG A 45 7.34 -21.87 -4.65
N LYS A 46 7.55 -22.71 -3.64
CA LYS A 46 6.62 -23.79 -3.30
C LYS A 46 5.56 -23.40 -2.28
N GLY A 47 5.81 -22.35 -1.50
CA GLY A 47 4.87 -21.82 -0.53
C GLY A 47 5.44 -21.71 0.88
N LEU A 48 4.58 -21.36 1.83
CA LEU A 48 4.91 -21.23 3.24
C LEU A 48 4.12 -22.23 4.08
N LYS A 49 4.77 -22.74 5.14
CA LYS A 49 4.16 -23.48 6.23
C LYS A 49 4.08 -22.56 7.44
N ILE A 50 2.86 -22.32 7.94
CA ILE A 50 2.58 -21.46 9.09
C ILE A 50 2.13 -22.36 10.25
N GLU A 51 2.96 -22.48 11.27
CA GLU A 51 2.72 -23.29 12.46
C GLU A 51 2.31 -22.35 13.60
N ILE A 52 1.05 -22.45 14.03
CA ILE A 52 0.53 -21.79 15.24
C ILE A 52 0.50 -22.82 16.37
N LEU A 53 1.18 -22.50 17.47
CA LEU A 53 1.38 -23.37 18.62
C LEU A 53 0.89 -22.69 19.90
N TYR A 54 0.29 -23.45 20.81
CA TYR A 54 0.07 -23.05 22.20
C TYR A 54 0.87 -24.00 23.10
N GLY A 55 1.87 -23.46 23.80
CA GLY A 55 2.98 -24.29 24.31
C GLY A 55 3.72 -24.93 23.13
N ASP A 56 3.79 -26.26 23.11
CA ASP A 56 4.40 -27.05 22.03
C ASP A 56 3.38 -27.82 21.18
N GLN A 57 2.08 -27.53 21.33
CA GLN A 57 1.00 -28.19 20.58
C GLN A 57 0.40 -27.29 19.52
N HIS A 58 0.11 -27.87 18.35
CA HIS A 58 -0.63 -27.19 17.29
C HIS A 58 -2.06 -26.86 17.73
N VAL A 59 -2.54 -25.68 17.36
CA VAL A 59 -3.91 -25.26 17.64
C VAL A 59 -4.76 -25.26 16.37
N ALA A 60 -6.03 -25.65 16.52
CA ALA A 60 -6.98 -25.75 15.42
C ALA A 60 -6.41 -26.54 14.22
N GLN A 61 -6.45 -25.96 13.02
CA GLN A 61 -5.99 -26.60 11.77
C GLN A 61 -4.50 -26.38 11.49
N SER A 62 -3.75 -25.81 12.45
CA SER A 62 -2.31 -25.65 12.33
C SER A 62 -1.64 -27.01 12.08
N PRO A 63 -0.72 -27.12 11.10
CA PRO A 63 -0.15 -26.03 10.30
C PRO A 63 -1.01 -25.62 9.10
N TYR A 64 -1.04 -24.31 8.82
CA TYR A 64 -1.65 -23.74 7.61
C TYR A 64 -0.63 -23.70 6.47
N ILE A 65 -1.07 -24.04 5.25
CA ILE A 65 -0.21 -24.12 4.07
C ILE A 65 -0.63 -23.06 3.04
N LEU A 66 0.23 -22.07 2.83
CA LEU A 66 0.10 -21.14 1.72
C LEU A 66 0.81 -21.74 0.52
N LYS A 67 0.05 -22.20 -0.49
CA LYS A 67 0.59 -22.84 -1.69
C LYS A 67 0.98 -21.80 -2.75
N GLY A 68 2.01 -22.10 -3.52
CA GLY A 68 2.46 -21.25 -4.64
C GLY A 68 3.62 -20.33 -4.27
N PRO A 69 4.09 -19.49 -5.21
CA PRO A 69 5.17 -18.57 -4.94
C PRO A 69 4.73 -17.49 -3.94
N VAL A 70 5.61 -17.16 -2.99
CA VAL A 70 5.42 -16.06 -2.05
C VAL A 70 6.65 -15.17 -2.16
N TYR A 71 6.43 -13.96 -2.64
CA TYR A 71 7.49 -13.01 -2.92
C TYR A 71 7.79 -12.15 -1.69
N HIS A 72 9.07 -11.85 -1.47
CA HIS A 72 9.43 -10.82 -0.50
C HIS A 72 9.16 -9.42 -1.09
N GLU A 73 9.00 -8.42 -0.24
CA GLU A 73 8.60 -7.05 -0.61
C GLU A 73 9.47 -6.40 -1.71
N TYR A 74 10.74 -6.77 -1.77
CA TYR A 74 11.71 -6.21 -2.72
C TYR A 74 11.99 -7.13 -3.91
N CYS A 75 11.07 -8.05 -4.24
CA CYS A 75 11.21 -8.83 -5.47
C CYS A 75 11.18 -7.88 -6.68
N ASP A 76 11.94 -8.20 -7.72
CA ASP A 76 11.64 -7.71 -9.07
C ASP A 76 10.86 -8.83 -9.77
N CYS A 77 9.55 -8.87 -9.54
CA CYS A 77 8.67 -9.93 -10.03
C CYS A 77 7.42 -9.41 -10.76
N PRO A 78 7.61 -8.76 -11.92
CA PRO A 78 6.51 -8.17 -12.66
C PRO A 78 5.66 -9.24 -13.39
N GLU A 79 4.41 -9.46 -12.97
CA GLU A 79 3.37 -10.16 -13.75
C GLU A 79 2.87 -9.40 -14.99
N GLU A 80 3.37 -9.75 -16.18
CA GLU A 80 3.10 -9.02 -17.44
C GLU A 80 1.64 -9.02 -17.88
N ASP A 81 0.89 -10.04 -17.50
CA ASP A 81 -0.52 -10.19 -17.83
C ASP A 81 -1.41 -9.46 -16.79
N PRO A 82 -2.15 -8.40 -17.19
CA PRO A 82 -3.00 -7.66 -16.26
C PRO A 82 -4.12 -8.50 -15.64
N GLU A 83 -4.66 -9.49 -16.36
CA GLU A 83 -5.73 -10.34 -15.85
C GLU A 83 -5.18 -11.31 -14.80
N ILE A 84 -4.00 -11.90 -15.06
CA ILE A 84 -3.32 -12.75 -14.06
C ILE A 84 -2.97 -11.92 -12.83
N TRP A 85 -2.40 -10.72 -13.01
CA TRP A 85 -2.08 -9.83 -11.91
C TRP A 85 -3.33 -9.50 -11.08
N GLN A 86 -4.43 -9.11 -11.72
CA GLN A 86 -5.68 -8.77 -11.04
C GLN A 86 -6.24 -9.97 -10.25
N ASN A 87 -6.24 -11.16 -10.85
CA ASN A 87 -6.69 -12.39 -10.19
C ASN A 87 -5.81 -12.73 -8.97
N VAL A 88 -4.49 -12.59 -9.09
CA VAL A 88 -3.54 -12.84 -8.00
C VAL A 88 -3.73 -11.85 -6.85
N MET A 89 -3.91 -10.56 -7.15
CA MET A 89 -4.14 -9.54 -6.12
C MET A 89 -5.45 -9.75 -5.37
N SER A 90 -6.42 -10.46 -5.99
CA SER A 90 -7.71 -10.80 -5.37
C SER A 90 -8.45 -9.59 -4.79
N CYS A 91 -8.21 -8.41 -5.37
CA CYS A 91 -8.92 -7.19 -5.01
C CYS A 91 -10.39 -7.30 -5.44
N PRO A 92 -11.33 -6.69 -4.70
CA PRO A 92 -12.72 -6.60 -5.14
C PRO A 92 -12.81 -6.00 -6.55
N PHE A 93 -13.65 -6.58 -7.40
CA PHE A 93 -13.86 -6.08 -8.77
C PHE A 93 -14.42 -4.65 -8.79
N GLN A 94 -15.22 -4.30 -7.76
CA GLN A 94 -15.72 -2.96 -7.53
C GLN A 94 -15.35 -2.51 -6.12
N GLU A 95 -14.72 -1.34 -6.05
CA GLU A 95 -14.48 -0.62 -4.80
C GLU A 95 -15.31 0.67 -4.83
N ALA A 96 -16.17 0.84 -3.82
CA ALA A 96 -17.17 1.92 -3.81
C ALA A 96 -16.48 3.29 -3.73
N GLN A 97 -15.41 3.40 -2.94
CA GLN A 97 -14.64 4.63 -2.81
C GLN A 97 -13.95 5.02 -4.13
N ILE A 98 -13.26 4.07 -4.78
CA ILE A 98 -12.61 4.31 -6.08
C ILE A 98 -13.65 4.75 -7.12
N THR A 99 -14.78 4.04 -7.21
CA THR A 99 -15.86 4.38 -8.16
C THR A 99 -16.41 5.79 -7.92
N LYS A 100 -16.59 6.16 -6.65
CA LYS A 100 -17.07 7.49 -6.25
C LYS A 100 -16.06 8.59 -6.58
N ASP A 101 -14.77 8.35 -6.37
CA ASP A 101 -13.73 9.36 -6.63
C ASP A 101 -13.57 9.60 -8.14
N PHE A 102 -13.60 8.54 -8.95
CA PHE A 102 -13.50 8.65 -10.41
C PHE A 102 -14.77 9.14 -11.10
N ILE A 103 -15.92 9.20 -10.43
CA ILE A 103 -17.19 9.63 -11.05
C ILE A 103 -17.11 11.05 -11.64
N SER A 104 -16.25 11.91 -11.10
CA SER A 104 -16.07 13.28 -11.55
C SER A 104 -15.11 13.39 -12.75
N PHE A 105 -14.47 12.29 -13.15
CA PHE A 105 -13.43 12.23 -14.18
C PHE A 105 -13.71 11.11 -15.20
N PRO A 106 -14.80 11.21 -15.98
CA PRO A 106 -15.15 10.18 -16.96
C PRO A 106 -14.07 10.00 -18.04
N THR A 107 -13.27 11.04 -18.29
CA THR A 107 -12.10 11.02 -19.16
C THR A 107 -10.96 11.82 -18.54
N ILE A 108 -9.72 11.38 -18.75
CA ILE A 108 -8.52 12.05 -18.24
C ILE A 108 -7.81 12.77 -19.39
N ASP A 109 -7.82 14.11 -19.37
CA ASP A 109 -7.10 14.95 -20.33
C ASP A 109 -5.71 15.31 -19.81
N LEU A 110 -4.70 14.53 -20.24
CA LEU A 110 -3.31 14.71 -19.83
C LEU A 110 -2.72 16.06 -20.28
N GLN A 111 -3.13 16.60 -21.43
CA GLN A 111 -2.61 17.88 -21.93
C GLN A 111 -3.11 19.03 -21.06
N ARG A 112 -4.38 18.97 -20.67
CA ARG A 112 -4.98 19.93 -19.73
C ARG A 112 -4.32 19.84 -18.35
N MET A 113 -4.06 18.63 -17.86
CA MET A 113 -3.34 18.42 -16.59
C MET A 113 -1.94 19.02 -16.60
N LEU A 114 -1.15 18.77 -17.66
CA LEU A 114 0.20 19.30 -17.84
C LEU A 114 0.25 20.83 -17.81
N LYS A 115 -0.84 21.49 -18.23
CA LYS A 115 -0.95 22.95 -18.23
C LYS A 115 -1.52 23.50 -16.92
N GLU A 116 -2.65 22.98 -16.46
CA GLU A 116 -3.38 23.57 -15.33
C GLU A 116 -2.74 23.26 -13.98
N ILE A 117 -2.21 22.05 -13.75
CA ILE A 117 -1.71 21.65 -12.42
C ILE A 117 -0.48 22.47 -11.99
N PRO A 118 0.58 22.63 -12.82
CA PRO A 118 1.72 23.45 -12.44
C PRO A 118 1.35 24.91 -12.17
N THR A 119 0.41 25.46 -12.94
CA THR A 119 0.00 26.87 -12.79
C THR A 119 -0.89 27.07 -11.57
N LYS A 120 -1.87 26.19 -11.33
CA LYS A 120 -2.89 26.41 -10.29
C LYS A 120 -2.47 25.92 -8.92
N PHE A 121 -1.84 24.74 -8.84
CA PHE A 121 -1.62 24.06 -7.56
C PHE A 121 -0.16 24.15 -7.12
N SER A 122 0.80 24.03 -8.04
CA SER A 122 2.21 24.05 -7.67
C SER A 122 2.68 25.43 -7.19
N GLN A 123 2.09 26.51 -7.69
CA GLN A 123 2.43 27.87 -7.25
C GLN A 123 1.80 28.24 -5.90
N THR A 124 0.60 27.73 -5.61
CA THR A 124 -0.17 28.14 -4.42
C THR A 124 -0.04 27.17 -3.24
N ARG A 125 0.06 25.86 -3.52
CA ARG A 125 0.17 24.80 -2.50
C ARG A 125 1.60 24.26 -2.37
N GLY A 126 2.35 24.19 -3.48
CA GLY A 126 3.76 23.82 -3.47
C GLY A 126 4.10 22.38 -3.06
N ALA A 127 3.13 21.47 -2.99
CA ALA A 127 3.31 20.09 -2.52
C ALA A 127 2.82 19.05 -3.56
N ILE A 128 3.05 19.31 -4.86
CA ILE A 128 2.61 18.41 -5.94
C ILE A 128 3.82 17.70 -6.53
N VAL A 129 3.69 16.40 -6.81
CA VAL A 129 4.66 15.62 -7.59
C VAL A 129 3.95 15.02 -8.79
N HIS A 130 4.51 15.25 -9.98
CA HIS A 130 4.07 14.59 -11.20
C HIS A 130 4.83 13.27 -11.35
N TYR A 131 4.09 12.17 -11.51
CA TYR A 131 4.63 10.84 -11.75
C TYR A 131 4.26 10.33 -13.14
N THR A 132 5.19 9.62 -13.78
CA THR A 132 5.01 8.99 -15.08
C THR A 132 5.69 7.62 -15.04
N ILE A 133 4.93 6.54 -15.21
CA ILE A 133 5.46 5.17 -15.24
C ILE A 133 5.50 4.71 -16.69
N LEU A 134 6.71 4.58 -17.24
CA LEU A 134 6.94 4.14 -18.62
C LEU A 134 7.92 2.96 -18.60
N ASP A 135 7.56 1.88 -19.28
CA ASP A 135 8.41 0.70 -19.43
C ASP A 135 9.01 0.20 -18.10
N ASN A 136 8.16 0.13 -17.06
CA ASN A 136 8.54 -0.28 -15.70
C ASN A 136 9.52 0.67 -14.99
N HIS A 137 9.70 1.89 -15.49
CA HIS A 137 10.52 2.93 -14.87
C HIS A 137 9.65 4.08 -14.38
N ILE A 138 9.91 4.53 -13.16
CA ILE A 138 9.20 5.64 -12.53
C ILE A 138 9.99 6.92 -12.80
N TYR A 139 9.39 7.82 -13.59
CA TYR A 139 9.84 9.18 -13.78
C TYR A 139 9.02 10.09 -12.88
N ARG A 140 9.67 11.07 -12.27
CA ARG A 140 9.00 12.02 -11.39
C ARG A 140 9.54 13.43 -11.54
N ARG A 141 8.67 14.41 -11.30
CA ARG A 141 9.01 15.83 -11.24
C ARG A 141 8.30 16.48 -10.07
N SER A 142 9.06 16.95 -9.09
CA SER A 142 8.53 17.80 -8.02
C SER A 142 8.10 19.15 -8.58
N LEU A 143 6.88 19.56 -8.24
CA LEU A 143 6.29 20.83 -8.63
C LEU A 143 5.89 21.60 -7.37
N GLY A 144 6.89 22.21 -6.74
CA GLY A 144 6.72 23.03 -5.54
C GLY A 144 7.86 22.87 -4.53
N LYS A 145 7.73 23.54 -3.38
CA LYS A 145 8.75 23.61 -2.31
C LYS A 145 8.62 22.50 -1.26
N TYR A 146 7.43 21.96 -1.04
CA TYR A 146 7.09 21.06 0.07
C TYR A 146 6.84 19.63 -0.42
N THR A 147 7.82 19.04 -1.10
CA THR A 147 7.68 17.69 -1.69
C THR A 147 8.47 16.60 -0.97
N ASP A 148 8.96 16.84 0.24
CA ASP A 148 9.83 15.88 0.95
C ASP A 148 9.10 14.57 1.32
N PHE A 149 7.78 14.65 1.54
CA PHE A 149 6.89 13.51 1.76
C PHE A 149 6.75 12.57 0.55
N LYS A 150 7.31 12.92 -0.61
CA LYS A 150 7.33 12.06 -1.81
C LYS A 150 7.98 10.70 -1.56
N MET A 151 8.82 10.55 -0.53
CA MET A 151 9.42 9.26 -0.19
C MET A 151 8.38 8.16 0.01
N PHE A 152 7.25 8.47 0.65
CA PHE A 152 6.17 7.51 0.89
C PHE A 152 5.49 7.06 -0.40
N SER A 153 5.26 8.00 -1.31
CA SER A 153 4.71 7.67 -2.62
C SER A 153 5.70 6.98 -3.54
N ASP A 154 6.99 7.30 -3.45
CA ASP A 154 8.02 6.58 -4.19
C ASP A 154 8.08 5.11 -3.76
N GLU A 155 8.05 4.83 -2.46
CA GLU A 155 8.03 3.45 -1.92
C GLU A 155 6.81 2.69 -2.47
N MET A 156 5.64 3.31 -2.45
CA MET A 156 4.41 2.71 -2.98
C MET A 156 4.51 2.46 -4.49
N PHE A 157 4.98 3.42 -5.29
CA PHE A 157 5.06 3.24 -6.73
C PHE A 157 6.17 2.28 -7.15
N LEU A 158 7.27 2.19 -6.40
CA LEU A 158 8.29 1.16 -6.61
C LEU A 158 7.71 -0.24 -6.40
N SER A 159 6.79 -0.41 -5.44
CA SER A 159 6.08 -1.67 -5.21
C SER A 159 5.03 -1.97 -6.31
N LEU A 160 4.41 -0.93 -6.90
CA LEU A 160 3.25 -1.06 -7.80
C LEU A 160 3.54 -0.87 -9.30
N ALA A 161 4.76 -0.54 -9.73
CA ALA A 161 4.96 0.03 -11.05
C ALA A 161 4.45 -0.85 -12.20
N ARG A 162 3.39 -0.36 -12.90
CA ARG A 162 3.18 -0.54 -14.34
C ARG A 162 2.23 0.51 -14.98
N LYS A 163 2.68 1.05 -16.13
CA LYS A 163 1.99 1.70 -17.27
C LYS A 163 1.05 2.92 -17.07
N VAL A 164 1.13 3.69 -15.98
CA VAL A 164 0.24 4.88 -15.78
C VAL A 164 1.00 6.17 -15.42
N SER A 165 0.42 7.33 -15.76
CA SER A 165 0.89 8.66 -15.33
C SER A 165 -0.22 9.40 -14.59
N PHE A 166 0.13 10.08 -13.51
CA PHE A 166 -0.80 10.81 -12.65
C PHE A 166 -0.05 11.86 -11.81
N TYR A 167 -0.81 12.71 -11.13
CA TYR A 167 -0.28 13.71 -10.20
C TYR A 167 -0.70 13.32 -8.79
N LEU A 168 0.27 13.36 -7.88
CA LEU A 168 0.04 13.12 -6.46
C LEU A 168 0.32 14.41 -5.69
N ASN A 169 -0.67 14.85 -4.93
CA ASN A 169 -0.53 15.83 -3.88
C ASN A 169 0.01 15.15 -2.62
N VAL A 170 1.15 15.63 -2.14
CA VAL A 170 1.80 15.12 -0.93
C VAL A 170 1.62 16.03 0.28
N GLY A 171 0.78 17.06 0.18
CA GLY A 171 0.41 17.92 1.30
C GLY A 171 -0.78 17.39 2.11
N ASP A 172 -1.01 18.00 3.27
CA ASP A 172 -2.00 17.55 4.26
C ASP A 172 -3.47 17.82 3.89
N TRP A 173 -3.71 18.68 2.90
CA TRP A 173 -5.06 19.14 2.52
C TRP A 173 -5.35 18.82 1.05
N PRO A 174 -6.62 18.49 0.71
CA PRO A 174 -7.01 18.26 -0.68
C PRO A 174 -6.92 19.57 -1.48
N VAL A 175 -6.78 19.46 -2.80
CA VAL A 175 -6.46 20.60 -3.68
C VAL A 175 -7.50 20.89 -4.74
N GLU A 176 -8.34 19.93 -5.14
CA GLU A 176 -9.33 20.12 -6.21
C GLU A 176 -10.73 20.29 -5.63
N TYR A 177 -11.25 21.52 -5.62
CA TYR A 177 -12.57 21.86 -5.06
C TYR A 177 -13.62 22.23 -6.13
N ARG A 178 -13.27 22.12 -7.42
CA ARG A 178 -14.26 22.35 -8.48
C ARG A 178 -15.36 21.30 -8.43
N LYS A 179 -16.59 21.71 -8.71
CA LYS A 179 -17.74 20.82 -8.82
C LYS A 179 -17.72 20.10 -10.17
N ALA A 180 -18.32 18.92 -10.24
CA ALA A 180 -18.38 18.12 -11.46
C ALA A 180 -19.02 18.86 -12.65
N ASN A 181 -19.89 19.83 -12.39
CA ASN A 181 -20.57 20.65 -13.40
C ASN A 181 -19.88 22.00 -13.70
N ASP A 182 -18.72 22.29 -13.10
CA ASP A 182 -17.99 23.53 -13.38
C ASP A 182 -17.43 23.54 -14.80
N THR A 183 -17.19 24.74 -15.36
CA THR A 183 -16.52 24.91 -16.66
C THR A 183 -15.29 25.82 -16.52
N PRO A 184 -14.07 25.30 -16.72
CA PRO A 184 -13.75 23.90 -17.01
C PRO A 184 -13.77 23.05 -15.74
N GLY A 185 -14.31 21.82 -15.84
CA GLY A 185 -14.56 20.92 -14.71
C GLY A 185 -13.31 20.50 -13.92
N PRO A 186 -13.45 19.65 -12.89
CA PRO A 186 -12.34 19.30 -12.01
C PRO A 186 -11.23 18.55 -12.76
N ILE A 187 -10.03 18.51 -12.19
CA ILE A 187 -8.89 17.76 -12.71
C ILE A 187 -8.51 16.65 -11.72
N PRO A 188 -8.25 15.42 -12.19
CA PRO A 188 -7.91 14.33 -11.28
C PRO A 188 -6.55 14.59 -10.64
N VAL A 189 -6.53 14.69 -9.31
CA VAL A 189 -5.32 14.75 -8.50
C VAL A 189 -5.47 13.70 -7.42
N ILE A 190 -4.45 12.85 -7.28
CA ILE A 190 -4.42 11.86 -6.21
C ILE A 190 -3.95 12.56 -4.92
N SER A 191 -4.59 12.29 -3.78
CA SER A 191 -4.25 12.90 -2.48
C SER A 191 -4.33 11.88 -1.34
N TRP A 192 -3.62 12.17 -0.24
CA TRP A 192 -3.70 11.37 1.00
C TRP A 192 -5.01 11.55 1.77
N CYS A 193 -5.75 12.61 1.47
CA CYS A 193 -7.00 12.96 2.13
C CYS A 193 -7.97 13.62 1.14
N GLY A 194 -9.25 13.65 1.51
CA GLY A 194 -10.33 14.28 0.76
C GLY A 194 -11.44 14.75 1.70
N SER A 195 -12.41 15.48 1.16
CA SER A 195 -13.61 15.94 1.86
C SER A 195 -14.85 15.78 0.97
N MET A 196 -16.04 16.06 1.51
CA MET A 196 -17.28 16.07 0.72
C MET A 196 -17.29 17.15 -0.37
N ASP A 197 -16.47 18.19 -0.20
CA ASP A 197 -16.39 19.35 -1.10
C ASP A 197 -15.19 19.28 -2.06
N SER A 198 -14.27 18.33 -1.86
CA SER A 198 -13.14 18.10 -2.77
C SER A 198 -13.43 16.98 -3.77
N ARG A 199 -12.64 16.93 -4.83
CA ARG A 199 -12.70 15.92 -5.91
C ARG A 199 -11.39 15.17 -6.09
N ASP A 200 -10.46 15.31 -5.17
CA ASP A 200 -9.24 14.52 -5.14
C ASP A 200 -9.57 13.01 -5.06
N VAL A 201 -8.76 12.19 -5.74
CA VAL A 201 -8.83 10.73 -5.67
C VAL A 201 -8.04 10.29 -4.44
N VAL A 202 -8.69 9.65 -3.47
CA VAL A 202 -8.08 9.40 -2.16
C VAL A 202 -7.34 8.06 -2.14
N LEU A 203 -6.09 8.08 -1.70
CA LEU A 203 -5.31 6.88 -1.39
C LEU A 203 -5.38 6.52 0.11
N PRO A 204 -5.03 5.28 0.50
CA PRO A 204 -4.64 5.00 1.86
C PRO A 204 -3.61 6.02 2.35
N THR A 205 -3.73 6.49 3.60
CA THR A 205 -2.83 7.52 4.14
C THR A 205 -1.38 7.06 4.11
N TYR A 206 -0.44 8.02 4.07
CA TYR A 206 0.98 7.71 3.98
C TYR A 206 1.47 6.86 5.17
N ASP A 207 0.91 7.04 6.38
CA ASP A 207 1.26 6.23 7.56
C ASP A 207 0.87 4.77 7.41
N VAL A 208 -0.32 4.49 6.85
CA VAL A 208 -0.78 3.12 6.59
C VAL A 208 0.05 2.48 5.49
N THR A 209 0.33 3.23 4.42
CA THR A 209 1.16 2.78 3.30
C THR A 209 2.57 2.44 3.77
N HIS A 210 3.22 3.35 4.50
CA HIS A 210 4.56 3.15 5.04
C HIS A 210 4.58 2.00 6.06
N SER A 211 3.62 1.95 6.99
CA SER A 211 3.53 0.84 7.95
C SER A 211 3.41 -0.50 7.24
N THR A 212 2.68 -0.57 6.13
CA THR A 212 2.52 -1.81 5.34
C THR A 212 3.84 -2.21 4.67
N LEU A 213 4.46 -1.31 3.89
CA LEU A 213 5.69 -1.60 3.12
C LEU A 213 6.91 -1.87 4.04
N GLU A 214 7.03 -1.07 5.10
CA GLU A 214 8.17 -1.10 6.02
C GLU A 214 7.91 -1.96 7.26
N THR A 215 6.82 -2.74 7.26
CA THR A 215 6.47 -3.69 8.33
C THR A 215 7.73 -4.46 8.76
N LEU A 216 8.12 -4.26 10.03
CA LEU A 216 9.25 -4.91 10.70
C LEU A 216 10.65 -4.67 10.07
N ARG A 217 10.86 -3.61 9.28
CA ARG A 217 12.17 -3.30 8.69
C ARG A 217 13.07 -2.46 9.61
N GLY A 218 12.54 -1.38 10.18
CA GLY A 218 13.31 -0.43 11.01
C GLY A 218 12.72 -0.20 12.40
N VAL A 219 11.39 -0.25 12.53
CA VAL A 219 10.67 -0.05 13.80
C VAL A 219 9.69 -1.20 13.99
N THR A 220 9.69 -1.84 15.16
CA THR A 220 8.75 -2.91 15.51
C THR A 220 7.37 -2.37 15.92
N ASN A 221 7.32 -1.09 16.28
CA ASN A 221 6.12 -0.32 16.58
C ASN A 221 5.66 0.48 15.34
N ASP A 222 4.85 -0.14 14.48
CA ASP A 222 4.16 0.50 13.35
C ASP A 222 2.70 0.79 13.71
N LEU A 223 1.92 1.38 12.80
CA LEU A 223 0.51 1.69 13.05
C LEU A 223 -0.31 0.44 13.46
N LEU A 224 0.06 -0.74 12.95
CA LEU A 224 -0.56 -2.02 13.30
C LEU A 224 -0.23 -2.47 14.74
N SER A 225 0.92 -2.07 15.28
CA SER A 225 1.32 -2.38 16.65
C SER A 225 0.51 -1.62 17.71
N ILE A 226 -0.01 -0.43 17.37
CA ILE A 226 -0.78 0.42 18.29
C ILE A 226 -2.16 -0.21 18.58
N GLN A 227 -2.68 -1.03 17.66
CA GLN A 227 -3.92 -1.79 17.88
C GLN A 227 -3.84 -2.81 19.03
N GLY A 228 -2.63 -3.17 19.49
CA GLY A 228 -2.44 -4.02 20.69
C GLY A 228 -2.47 -3.24 22.01
N ASN A 229 -2.45 -1.90 21.96
CA ASN A 229 -2.34 -1.02 23.12
C ASN A 229 -3.60 -0.17 23.38
N THR A 230 -4.72 -0.47 22.72
CA THR A 230 -6.01 0.09 23.11
C THR A 230 -6.50 -0.64 24.37
N GLY A 231 -6.02 -0.16 25.52
CA GLY A 231 -6.60 -0.46 26.83
C GLY A 231 -7.82 0.40 27.11
#